data_AF-A0AAW0FCB1-F1
#
_entry.id   AF-A0AAW0FCB1-F1
#
_cell.length_a   1.000
_cell.length_b   1.000
_cell.length_c   1.000
_cell.angle_alpha   90.00
_cell.angle_beta   90.00
_cell.angle_gamma   90.00
#
_symmetry.space_group_name_H-M   'P 1'
#
loop_
_entity.id
_entity.type
_entity.pdbx_description
1 polymer ?
#
loop_
_entity_poly.entity_id
_entity_poly.type
_entity_poly.pdbx_seq_one_letter_code
_entity_poly.pdbx_strand_id
1 'polypeptide(L)'
;MNGLIDVGLFDQITDDIIYEHVYDLYTNHKPRDDQHLGYINKSKTTINISCADNDLTIKQSLTSLSSNTQASSTGFVCWQTSSFLVDWILTDPKCPFYKSFAEKQDLSILEMGAGVSGVAVSLLGPRVKNYVASDQKHILKLLKENFSNNVPTNKFSSETISSDNSNKTHPKIDIIEYDWEHPMQAVP
;
A
#
# COMPACT_ATOMS: atom_id res chain seq x y z
N MET A 1 25.63 9.29 -30.41
CA MET A 1 24.56 10.15 -29.87
C MET A 1 23.52 9.23 -29.27
N ASN A 2 23.49 9.11 -27.94
CA ASN A 2 22.50 8.32 -27.23
C ASN A 2 21.45 9.30 -26.68
N GLY A 3 20.41 9.58 -27.47
CA GLY A 3 19.23 10.30 -26.99
C GLY A 3 18.13 9.30 -26.66
N LEU A 4 17.36 9.56 -25.60
CA LEU A 4 16.09 8.87 -25.37
C LEU A 4 15.07 9.42 -26.36
N ILE A 5 14.16 8.60 -26.86
CA ILE A 5 13.06 9.06 -27.72
C ILE A 5 11.79 8.96 -26.87
N ASP A 6 11.03 10.04 -26.78
CA ASP A 6 9.67 9.98 -26.26
C ASP A 6 8.81 9.20 -27.26
N VAL A 7 8.34 8.02 -26.87
CA VAL A 7 7.49 7.17 -27.72
C VAL A 7 6.05 7.67 -27.83
N GLY A 8 5.64 8.63 -26.99
CA GLY A 8 4.33 9.28 -27.04
C GLY A 8 4.27 10.41 -28.07
N LEU A 9 5.33 11.23 -28.12
CA LEU A 9 5.41 12.42 -29.00
C LEU A 9 6.36 12.26 -30.19
N PHE A 10 7.15 11.18 -30.22
CA PHE A 10 8.24 10.95 -31.18
C PHE A 10 9.37 11.98 -31.15
N ASP A 11 9.49 12.73 -30.05
CA ASP A 11 10.53 13.73 -29.87
C ASP A 11 11.83 13.10 -29.35
N GLN A 12 12.96 13.56 -29.89
CA GLN A 12 14.27 13.17 -29.37
C GLN A 12 14.56 13.98 -28.10
N ILE A 13 14.69 13.28 -26.98
CA ILE A 13 15.06 13.84 -25.68
C ILE A 13 16.59 13.84 -25.55
N THR A 14 17.15 15.03 -25.40
CA THR A 14 18.56 15.26 -25.09
C THR A 14 18.72 15.79 -23.66
N ASP A 15 19.91 15.66 -23.07
CA ASP A 15 20.18 16.03 -21.68
C ASP A 15 19.89 17.50 -21.38
N ASP A 16 20.00 18.38 -22.37
CA ASP A 16 19.74 19.82 -22.27
C ASP A 16 18.25 20.18 -22.26
N ILE A 17 17.36 19.28 -22.72
CA ILE A 17 15.90 19.52 -22.74
C ILE A 17 15.13 18.61 -21.79
N ILE A 18 15.79 17.67 -21.10
CA ILE A 18 15.12 16.67 -20.26
C ILE A 18 14.24 17.30 -19.18
N TYR A 19 14.67 18.40 -18.57
CA TYR A 19 13.91 19.10 -17.53
C TYR A 19 12.66 19.77 -18.09
N GLU A 20 12.78 20.47 -19.21
CA GLU A 20 11.65 21.10 -19.91
C GLU A 20 10.67 20.04 -20.42
N HIS A 21 11.18 18.95 -20.99
CA HIS A 21 10.36 17.83 -21.45
C HIS A 21 9.57 17.17 -20.32
N VAL A 22 10.20 16.93 -19.17
CA VAL A 22 9.50 16.44 -17.97
C VAL A 22 8.47 17.46 -17.49
N TYR A 23 8.83 18.74 -17.42
CA TYR A 23 7.91 19.81 -17.03
C TYR A 23 6.68 19.85 -17.95
N ASP A 24 6.87 19.83 -19.26
CA ASP A 24 5.80 19.84 -20.26
C ASP A 24 4.92 18.60 -20.15
N LEU A 25 5.51 17.42 -19.96
CA LEU A 25 4.76 16.17 -19.80
C LEU A 25 3.89 16.19 -18.53
N TYR A 26 4.36 16.79 -17.42
CA TYR A 26 3.57 16.88 -16.19
C TYR A 26 2.57 18.05 -16.17
N THR A 27 2.80 19.12 -16.93
CA THR A 27 1.94 20.31 -16.94
C THR A 27 0.94 20.30 -18.09
N ASN A 28 1.41 20.05 -19.31
CA ASN A 28 0.61 20.07 -20.52
C ASN A 28 -0.04 18.72 -20.83
N HIS A 29 0.49 17.62 -20.29
CA HIS A 29 -0.11 16.28 -20.40
C HIS A 29 -0.67 15.81 -19.07
N LYS A 30 -1.42 16.70 -18.40
CA LYS A 30 -2.21 16.31 -17.23
C LYS A 30 -3.04 15.07 -17.57
N PRO A 31 -3.17 14.11 -16.64
CA PRO A 31 -4.13 13.03 -16.77
C PRO A 31 -5.50 13.61 -17.15
N ARG A 32 -6.25 12.87 -17.96
CA ARG A 32 -7.60 13.31 -18.33
C ARG A 32 -8.42 13.57 -17.06
N ASP A 33 -9.36 14.50 -17.12
CA ASP A 33 -10.14 14.88 -15.92
C ASP A 33 -11.00 13.70 -15.39
N ASP A 34 -11.25 12.67 -16.22
CA ASP A 34 -11.89 11.40 -15.85
C ASP A 34 -10.90 10.34 -15.30
N GLN A 35 -9.60 10.55 -15.45
CA GLN A 35 -8.55 9.69 -14.93
C GLN A 35 -8.37 9.97 -13.44
N HIS A 36 -8.99 9.14 -12.61
CA HIS A 36 -8.80 9.17 -11.16
C HIS A 36 -7.32 8.94 -10.80
N LEU A 37 -6.86 9.51 -9.68
CA LEU A 37 -5.46 9.42 -9.22
C LEU A 37 -4.98 7.99 -8.90
N GLY A 38 -5.82 6.96 -9.08
CA GLY A 38 -5.48 5.57 -8.78
C GLY A 38 -6.09 5.06 -7.46
N TYR A 39 -6.98 5.81 -6.82
CA TYR A 39 -7.84 5.29 -5.76
C TYR A 39 -8.97 4.42 -6.33
N ILE A 40 -9.45 3.45 -5.56
CA ILE A 40 -10.54 2.56 -6.01
C ILE A 40 -11.88 3.32 -6.05
N ASN A 41 -12.25 4.00 -4.95
CA ASN A 41 -13.48 4.78 -4.90
C ASN A 41 -13.39 5.85 -3.81
N LYS A 42 -13.55 7.12 -4.18
CA LYS A 42 -13.50 8.27 -3.24
C LYS A 42 -14.87 8.82 -2.83
N SER A 43 -15.98 8.18 -3.22
CA SER A 43 -17.34 8.61 -2.86
C SER A 43 -17.96 7.79 -1.74
N LYS A 44 -17.38 6.63 -1.42
CA LYS A 44 -17.85 5.74 -0.36
C LYS A 44 -16.83 5.66 0.78
N THR A 45 -17.34 5.73 2.00
CA THR A 45 -16.54 5.53 3.22
C THR A 45 -16.24 4.06 3.50
N THR A 46 -16.98 3.14 2.90
CA THR A 46 -16.68 1.70 2.92
C THR A 46 -16.75 1.14 1.51
N ILE A 47 -15.75 0.35 1.13
CA ILE A 47 -15.65 -0.30 -0.17
C ILE A 47 -15.40 -1.79 0.01
N ASN A 48 -15.85 -2.58 -0.96
CA ASN A 48 -15.51 -3.99 -1.06
C ASN A 48 -14.59 -4.17 -2.27
N ILE A 49 -13.50 -4.89 -2.08
CA ILE A 49 -12.52 -5.15 -3.13
C ILE A 49 -12.23 -6.65 -3.18
N SER A 50 -11.96 -7.18 -4.37
CA SER A 50 -11.50 -8.55 -4.57
C SER A 50 -10.06 -8.51 -5.05
N CYS A 51 -9.18 -9.30 -4.44
CA CYS A 51 -7.74 -9.34 -4.72
C CYS A 51 -7.19 -10.73 -4.40
N ALA A 52 -6.48 -11.37 -5.34
CA ALA A 52 -5.89 -12.70 -5.19
C ALA A 52 -6.86 -13.75 -4.59
N ASP A 53 -8.08 -13.85 -5.14
CA ASP A 53 -9.16 -14.73 -4.68
C ASP A 53 -9.66 -14.47 -3.24
N ASN A 54 -9.41 -13.28 -2.69
CA ASN A 54 -9.88 -12.87 -1.37
C ASN A 54 -10.73 -11.60 -1.49
N ASP A 55 -11.82 -11.54 -0.72
CA ASP A 55 -12.66 -10.35 -0.62
C ASP A 55 -12.31 -9.58 0.66
N LEU A 56 -12.09 -8.27 0.52
CA LEU A 56 -11.78 -7.37 1.62
C LEU A 56 -12.84 -6.27 1.72
N THR A 57 -13.27 -5.97 2.93
CA THR A 57 -14.12 -4.81 3.27
C THR A 57 -13.25 -3.73 3.89
N ILE A 58 -13.08 -2.61 3.19
CA ILE A 58 -12.17 -1.53 3.58
C ILE A 58 -12.96 -0.27 3.93
N LYS A 59 -12.75 0.24 5.14
CA LYS A 59 -13.19 1.57 5.57
C LYS A 59 -12.14 2.63 5.20
N GLN A 60 -12.60 3.78 4.73
CA GLN A 60 -11.81 4.92 4.29
C GLN A 60 -12.20 6.17 5.09
N SER A 61 -11.30 7.15 5.20
CA SER A 61 -11.61 8.45 5.82
C SER A 61 -11.57 9.59 4.80
N LEU A 62 -12.69 9.83 4.12
CA LEU A 62 -12.78 10.86 3.08
C LEU A 62 -12.71 12.29 3.62
N THR A 63 -13.16 12.51 4.86
CA THR A 63 -13.06 13.81 5.56
C THR A 63 -11.63 14.13 5.97
N SER A 64 -10.83 13.12 6.33
CA SER A 64 -9.39 13.30 6.59
C SER A 64 -8.58 13.49 5.30
N LEU A 65 -9.09 12.98 4.17
CA LEU A 65 -8.51 13.25 2.85
C LEU A 65 -8.68 14.72 2.41
N SER A 66 -9.79 15.35 2.77
CA SER A 66 -10.12 16.74 2.36
C SER A 66 -9.70 17.81 3.37
N SER A 67 -9.21 17.42 4.55
CA SER A 67 -8.78 18.36 5.58
C SER A 67 -7.35 18.84 5.35
N ASN A 68 -7.15 20.17 5.25
CA ASN A 68 -5.82 20.82 5.21
C ASN A 68 -5.04 20.75 6.54
N THR A 69 -5.55 20.01 7.54
CA THR A 69 -4.98 19.97 8.90
C THR A 69 -3.99 18.83 9.12
N GLN A 70 -3.92 17.84 8.22
CA GLN A 70 -2.99 16.71 8.31
C GLN A 70 -2.08 16.67 7.09
N ALA A 71 -0.78 16.49 7.32
CA ALA A 71 0.26 16.57 6.29
C ALA A 71 0.19 15.46 5.23
N SER A 72 -0.41 14.30 5.56
CA SER A 72 -0.53 13.15 4.66
C SER A 72 -1.97 12.67 4.54
N SER A 73 -2.65 13.14 3.50
CA SER A 73 -4.07 12.85 3.23
C SER A 73 -4.28 11.58 2.40
N THR A 74 -3.29 11.21 1.59
CA THR A 74 -3.35 10.08 0.63
C THR A 74 -3.47 8.72 1.32
N GLY A 75 -2.99 8.59 2.57
CA GLY A 75 -3.08 7.35 3.33
C GLY A 75 -4.50 6.94 3.71
N PHE A 76 -5.50 7.83 3.61
CA PHE A 76 -6.88 7.58 4.07
C PHE A 76 -7.80 6.90 3.05
N VAL A 77 -7.30 6.58 1.86
CA VAL A 77 -8.06 5.89 0.80
C VAL A 77 -7.37 4.61 0.37
N CYS A 78 -8.14 3.72 -0.26
CA CYS A 78 -7.61 2.50 -0.84
C CYS A 78 -7.07 2.75 -2.25
N TRP A 79 -5.80 2.43 -2.45
CA TRP A 79 -5.10 2.58 -3.72
C TRP A 79 -5.18 1.29 -4.55
N GLN A 80 -5.45 1.44 -5.85
CA GLN A 80 -5.48 0.33 -6.81
C GLN A 80 -4.12 -0.37 -6.89
N THR A 81 -3.04 0.40 -6.78
CA THR A 81 -1.66 -0.11 -6.81
C THR A 81 -1.41 -1.18 -5.75
N SER A 82 -1.94 -1.01 -4.52
CA SER A 82 -1.80 -2.00 -3.46
C SER A 82 -2.47 -3.33 -3.85
N SER A 83 -3.66 -3.27 -4.44
CA SER A 83 -4.35 -4.45 -4.95
C SER A 83 -3.59 -5.10 -6.11
N PHE A 84 -3.14 -4.33 -7.11
CA PHE A 84 -2.40 -4.86 -8.25
C PHE A 84 -1.06 -5.49 -7.84
N LEU A 85 -0.33 -4.87 -6.91
CA LEU A 85 0.92 -5.41 -6.41
C LEU A 85 0.72 -6.75 -5.70
N VAL A 86 -0.26 -6.81 -4.80
CA VAL A 86 -0.54 -8.03 -4.03
C VAL A 86 -1.09 -9.13 -4.92
N ASP A 87 -1.97 -8.79 -5.87
CA ASP A 87 -2.48 -9.74 -6.85
C ASP A 87 -1.33 -10.31 -7.67
N TRP A 88 -0.48 -9.47 -8.27
CA TRP A 88 0.69 -9.91 -9.04
C TRP A 88 1.63 -10.82 -8.23
N ILE A 89 1.92 -10.48 -6.97
CA ILE A 89 2.76 -11.29 -6.08
C ILE A 89 2.14 -12.67 -5.84
N LEU A 90 0.83 -12.75 -5.64
CA LEU A 90 0.16 -13.98 -5.22
C LEU A 90 -0.36 -14.83 -6.38
N THR A 91 -0.55 -14.27 -7.58
CA THR A 91 -1.24 -14.95 -8.68
C THR A 91 -0.36 -15.17 -9.92
N ASP A 92 0.68 -14.36 -10.17
CA ASP A 92 1.52 -14.46 -11.37
C ASP A 92 2.83 -15.21 -11.09
N PRO A 93 3.05 -16.41 -11.65
CA PRO A 93 4.31 -17.16 -11.50
C PRO A 93 5.55 -16.45 -12.06
N LYS A 94 5.40 -15.41 -12.88
CA LYS A 94 6.51 -14.58 -13.36
C LYS A 94 6.97 -13.56 -12.33
N CYS A 95 6.17 -13.27 -11.29
CA CYS A 95 6.61 -12.40 -10.21
C CYS A 95 7.81 -13.05 -9.49
N PRO A 96 8.93 -12.34 -9.31
CA PRO A 96 10.11 -12.91 -8.64
C PRO A 96 9.84 -13.42 -7.22
N PHE A 97 8.82 -12.87 -6.56
CA PHE A 97 8.44 -13.21 -5.19
C PHE A 97 7.37 -14.31 -5.10
N TYR A 98 6.78 -14.73 -6.22
CA TYR A 98 5.65 -15.67 -6.23
C TYR A 98 5.95 -16.94 -5.43
N LYS A 99 7.08 -17.60 -5.73
CA LYS A 99 7.50 -18.83 -5.04
C LYS A 99 7.72 -18.62 -3.55
N SER A 100 8.25 -17.46 -3.17
CA SER A 100 8.49 -17.09 -1.77
C SER A 100 7.20 -17.07 -0.96
N PHE A 101 6.11 -16.55 -1.53
CA PHE A 101 4.80 -16.54 -0.87
C PHE A 101 4.00 -17.84 -1.05
N ALA A 102 4.18 -18.56 -2.16
CA ALA A 102 3.47 -19.82 -2.44
C ALA A 102 3.93 -20.97 -1.52
N GLU A 103 5.22 -21.01 -1.16
CA GLU A 103 5.82 -22.14 -0.43
C GLU A 103 5.85 -21.95 1.09
N LYS A 104 5.16 -20.92 1.65
CA LYS A 104 5.20 -20.54 3.07
C LYS A 104 6.62 -20.54 3.64
N GLN A 105 7.41 -19.57 3.19
CA GLN A 105 8.80 -19.44 3.61
C GLN A 105 8.95 -18.67 4.93
N ASP A 106 10.10 -18.85 5.59
CA ASP A 106 10.57 -18.05 6.75
C ASP A 106 10.92 -16.63 6.28
N LEU A 107 9.90 -15.86 5.89
CA LEU A 107 10.03 -14.49 5.41
C LEU A 107 9.71 -13.51 6.52
N SER A 108 10.47 -12.41 6.54
CA SER A 108 10.20 -11.24 7.36
C SER A 108 10.00 -10.04 6.44
N ILE A 109 8.85 -9.37 6.57
CA ILE A 109 8.46 -8.25 5.71
C ILE A 109 8.28 -7.00 6.55
N LEU A 110 8.76 -5.88 6.03
CA LEU A 110 8.45 -4.53 6.48
C LEU A 110 7.72 -3.80 5.35
N GLU A 111 6.50 -3.36 5.62
CA GLU A 111 5.71 -2.50 4.75
C GLU A 111 5.75 -1.07 5.27
N MET A 112 6.12 -0.15 4.39
CA MET A 112 6.16 1.30 4.67
C MET A 112 5.04 1.99 3.91
N GLY A 113 4.25 2.80 4.61
CA GLY A 113 3.10 3.48 4.01
C GLY A 113 1.97 2.52 3.68
N ALA A 114 1.58 1.68 4.65
CA ALA A 114 0.52 0.69 4.47
C ALA A 114 -0.86 1.30 4.14
N GLY A 115 -1.05 2.57 4.49
CA GLY A 115 -2.32 3.28 4.40
C GLY A 115 -3.40 2.67 5.29
N VAL A 116 -4.60 3.24 5.26
CA VAL A 116 -5.71 2.69 6.05
C VAL A 116 -6.22 1.37 5.49
N SER A 117 -5.98 1.10 4.20
CA SER A 117 -6.54 -0.08 3.54
C SER A 117 -5.96 -1.39 4.05
N GLY A 118 -4.66 -1.42 4.39
CA GLY A 118 -3.99 -2.62 4.86
C GLY A 118 -4.05 -3.81 3.90
N VAL A 119 -4.22 -3.59 2.59
CA VAL A 119 -4.41 -4.69 1.61
C VAL A 119 -3.23 -5.68 1.65
N ALA A 120 -2.00 -5.16 1.64
CA ALA A 120 -0.81 -6.01 1.63
C ALA A 120 -0.65 -6.77 2.96
N VAL A 121 -0.68 -6.10 4.11
CA VAL A 121 -0.62 -6.79 5.41
C VAL A 121 -1.73 -7.83 5.60
N SER A 122 -2.96 -7.56 5.14
CA SER A 122 -4.08 -8.49 5.27
C SER A 122 -3.91 -9.77 4.44
N LEU A 123 -3.29 -9.68 3.26
CA LEU A 123 -3.15 -10.83 2.36
C LEU A 123 -1.76 -11.48 2.44
N LEU A 124 -0.68 -10.70 2.55
CA LEU A 124 0.68 -11.20 2.61
C LEU A 124 1.08 -11.62 4.03
N GLY A 125 0.64 -10.89 5.06
CA GLY A 125 0.98 -11.17 6.46
C GLY A 125 0.71 -12.61 6.90
N PRO A 126 -0.48 -13.19 6.63
CA PRO A 126 -0.79 -14.57 6.99
C PRO A 126 0.04 -15.66 6.26
N ARG A 127 0.88 -15.28 5.29
CA ARG A 127 1.66 -16.19 4.44
C ARG A 127 3.17 -16.18 4.77
N VAL A 128 3.60 -15.38 5.74
CA VAL A 128 5.01 -15.21 6.13
C VAL A 128 5.23 -15.49 7.61
N LYS A 129 6.48 -15.47 8.07
CA LYS A 129 6.78 -15.65 9.50
C LYS A 129 6.58 -14.36 10.29
N ASN A 130 7.11 -13.25 9.80
CA ASN A 130 6.99 -11.95 10.43
C ASN A 130 6.52 -10.91 9.40
N TYR A 131 5.58 -10.06 9.79
CA TYR A 131 5.13 -8.94 8.99
C TYR A 131 4.97 -7.71 9.88
N VAL A 132 5.59 -6.60 9.50
CA VAL A 132 5.41 -5.31 10.15
C VAL A 132 4.83 -4.35 9.15
N ALA A 133 3.60 -3.90 9.36
CA ALA A 133 3.00 -2.81 8.63
C ALA A 133 3.22 -1.50 9.39
N SER A 134 3.69 -0.47 8.69
CA SER A 134 4.03 0.80 9.31
C SER A 134 3.44 1.98 8.54
N ASP A 135 2.99 2.98 9.29
CA ASP A 135 2.49 4.24 8.76
C ASP A 135 2.51 5.33 9.85
N GLN A 136 2.11 6.54 9.48
CA GLN A 136 1.96 7.68 10.39
C GLN A 136 0.84 7.43 11.41
N LYS A 137 0.97 8.03 12.59
CA LYS A 137 0.10 7.81 13.75
C LYS A 137 -1.40 7.88 13.46
N HIS A 138 -1.83 8.85 12.66
CA HIS A 138 -3.24 9.08 12.35
C HIS A 138 -3.85 8.01 11.42
N ILE A 139 -3.03 7.23 10.72
CA ILE A 139 -3.46 6.13 9.85
C ILE A 139 -3.74 4.86 10.66
N LEU A 140 -2.95 4.62 11.72
CA LEU A 140 -2.89 3.34 12.42
C LEU A 140 -4.24 2.88 12.98
N LYS A 141 -5.07 3.79 13.49
CA LYS A 141 -6.37 3.41 14.06
C LYS A 141 -7.24 2.70 13.03
N LEU A 142 -7.39 3.30 11.84
CA LEU A 142 -8.25 2.76 10.80
C LEU A 142 -7.59 1.58 10.07
N LEU A 143 -6.27 1.60 9.92
CA LEU A 143 -5.50 0.45 9.43
C LEU A 143 -5.70 -0.79 10.32
N LYS A 144 -5.56 -0.67 11.64
CA LYS A 144 -5.78 -1.77 12.59
C LYS A 144 -7.21 -2.31 12.51
N GLU A 145 -8.19 -1.40 12.44
CA GLU A 145 -9.60 -1.78 12.29
C GLU A 145 -9.85 -2.56 10.99
N ASN A 146 -9.36 -2.06 9.86
CA ASN A 146 -9.50 -2.75 8.57
C ASN A 146 -8.79 -4.10 8.56
N PHE A 147 -7.58 -4.19 9.12
CA PHE A 147 -6.88 -5.46 9.22
C PHE A 147 -7.69 -6.47 10.04
N SER A 148 -8.12 -6.11 11.26
CA SER A 148 -8.87 -7.01 12.15
C SER A 148 -10.23 -7.42 11.58
N ASN A 149 -10.87 -6.60 10.76
CA ASN A 149 -12.12 -6.96 10.09
C ASN A 149 -11.94 -7.97 8.95
N ASN A 150 -10.74 -8.06 8.36
CA ASN A 150 -10.47 -8.89 7.20
C ASN A 150 -9.60 -10.11 7.50
N VAL A 151 -8.89 -10.14 8.63
CA VAL A 151 -8.03 -11.25 9.03
C VAL A 151 -8.52 -11.85 10.35
N PRO A 152 -8.91 -13.14 10.36
CA PRO A 152 -9.31 -13.82 11.58
C PRO A 152 -8.22 -13.75 12.66
N THR A 153 -8.63 -13.39 13.88
CA THR A 153 -7.79 -13.21 15.09
C THR A 153 -7.04 -14.47 15.53
N ASN A 154 -7.43 -15.65 15.02
CA ASN A 154 -6.77 -16.93 15.28
C ASN A 154 -5.75 -17.33 14.20
N LYS A 155 -5.49 -16.48 13.19
CA LYS A 155 -4.53 -16.76 12.11
C LYS A 155 -3.17 -16.08 12.30
N PHE A 156 -3.01 -15.24 13.30
CA PHE A 156 -1.78 -14.49 13.56
C PHE A 156 -1.57 -14.31 15.07
N SER A 157 -0.34 -13.96 15.43
CA SER A 157 0.02 -13.42 16.73
C SER A 157 0.47 -11.97 16.57
N SER A 158 0.28 -11.14 17.60
CA SER A 158 0.67 -9.72 17.55
C SER A 158 0.93 -9.16 18.93
N GLU A 159 1.83 -8.18 19.01
CA GLU A 159 2.08 -7.37 20.20
C GLU A 159 1.36 -6.01 20.13
N THR A 160 0.82 -5.65 18.96
CA THR A 160 0.32 -4.30 18.66
C THR A 160 -1.16 -4.24 18.27
N ILE A 161 -1.79 -5.40 18.06
CA ILE A 161 -3.22 -5.59 17.82
C ILE A 161 -3.74 -6.81 18.58
N SER A 162 -5.04 -6.83 18.90
CA SER A 162 -5.66 -7.96 19.60
C SER A 162 -5.67 -9.22 18.73
N SER A 163 -5.17 -10.33 19.28
CA SER A 163 -5.22 -11.67 18.68
C SER A 163 -5.69 -12.69 19.73
N ASP A 164 -6.39 -13.73 19.30
CA ASP A 164 -6.99 -14.72 20.21
C ASP A 164 -6.01 -15.84 20.60
N ASN A 165 -4.81 -15.88 20.00
CA ASN A 165 -3.88 -16.98 20.19
C ASN A 165 -2.42 -16.51 20.12
N SER A 166 -1.65 -16.79 21.18
CA SER A 166 -0.19 -16.55 21.22
C SER A 166 0.62 -17.73 20.67
N ASN A 167 0.00 -18.59 19.85
CA ASN A 167 0.63 -19.81 19.37
C ASN A 167 1.81 -19.46 18.46
N LYS A 168 3.03 -19.89 18.85
CA LYS A 168 4.29 -19.56 18.17
C LYS A 168 4.40 -20.06 16.73
N THR A 169 3.44 -20.86 16.27
CA THR A 169 3.35 -21.37 14.90
C THR A 169 2.62 -20.45 13.94
N HIS A 170 1.90 -19.44 14.45
CA HIS A 170 1.26 -18.44 13.61
C HIS A 170 2.25 -17.35 13.18
N PRO A 171 2.05 -16.74 12.01
CA PRO A 171 2.72 -15.50 11.62
C PRO A 171 2.65 -14.45 12.75
N LYS A 172 3.76 -13.79 13.05
CA LYS A 172 3.79 -12.58 13.87
C LYS A 172 3.49 -11.37 12.97
N ILE A 173 2.39 -10.67 13.22
CA ILE A 173 1.95 -9.52 12.44
C ILE A 173 1.80 -8.31 13.37
N ASP A 174 2.54 -7.24 13.11
CA ASP A 174 2.48 -6.02 13.90
C ASP A 174 2.17 -4.80 13.04
N ILE A 175 1.40 -3.88 13.62
CA ILE A 175 1.02 -2.61 13.01
C ILE A 175 1.53 -1.48 13.92
N ILE A 176 2.58 -0.79 13.47
CA ILE A 176 3.35 0.17 14.27
C ILE A 176 3.37 1.57 13.66
N GLU A 177 3.64 2.55 14.51
CA GLU A 177 3.92 3.93 14.08
C GLU A 177 5.32 4.02 13.47
N TYR A 178 5.41 4.58 12.27
CA TYR A 178 6.66 5.04 11.68
C TYR A 178 6.38 6.23 10.77
N ASP A 179 6.78 7.43 11.21
CA ASP A 179 6.73 8.63 10.37
C ASP A 179 7.99 8.72 9.50
N TRP A 180 7.86 8.23 8.27
CA TRP A 180 8.92 8.24 7.28
C TRP A 180 9.18 9.62 6.67
N GLU A 181 8.28 10.60 6.85
CA GLU A 181 8.52 11.99 6.44
C GLU A 181 9.49 12.68 7.40
N HIS A 182 9.50 12.24 8.66
CA HIS A 182 10.38 12.72 9.70
C HIS A 182 11.15 11.56 10.35
N PRO A 183 11.99 10.82 9.59
CA PRO A 183 12.60 9.57 10.04
C PRO A 183 13.53 9.76 11.24
N MET A 184 14.01 11.00 11.47
CA MET A 184 14.88 11.39 12.58
C MET A 184 14.11 11.87 13.83
N GLN A 185 12.79 12.04 13.75
CA GLN A 185 11.94 12.38 14.90
C GLN A 185 11.36 11.14 15.60
N ALA A 186 11.57 9.96 15.04
CA ALA A 186 11.30 8.72 15.76
C ALA A 186 12.25 8.64 16.97
N VAL A 187 11.66 8.50 18.17
CA VAL A 187 12.22 8.23 19.52
C VAL A 187 12.03 9.42 20.48
N PRO A 188 11.39 9.22 21.66
CA PRO A 188 11.73 8.19 22.66
C PRO A 188 11.04 6.84 22.51
#